data_AF-A0AAV4C2A4-F1
#
_entry.id   AF-A0AAV4C2A4-F1
#
_cell.length_a   1.000
_cell.length_b   1.000
_cell.length_c   1.000
_cell.angle_alpha   90.00
_cell.angle_beta   90.00
_cell.angle_gamma   90.00
#
_symmetry.space_group_name_H-M   'P 1'
#
loop_
_entity.id
_entity.type
_entity.pdbx_description
1 polymer ?
#
loop_
_entity_poly.entity_id
_entity_poly.type
_entity_poly.pdbx_seq_one_letter_code
_entity_poly.pdbx_strand_id
1 'polypeptide(L)'
;MLWKAPELIRDRHAPARGTQEGDVYSFAIILFEIHSRNGPYGMCELTPKDIIERVMAYDENGHPFRPRLSEISSTPRFITDVIKECWDEDPTKRPDFKSLRTKLKPMQKGMKSSIFDNMMSIMEKYASNLESLVQSRTDELIEEKKKTEELLQDMLPGAVADQLMHGKQVEAESFDSVTIFFSDICGFTAISSESTPMQIVDMLNGLYTLFDSIIEFYDVYKVETIGDAYMVVSGLPKPNGNRHAGEIASMALNLLQVNGSLRS
;
A
#
# COMPACT_ATOMS: atom_id res chain seq x y z
N MET A 1 0.65 9.22 27.69
CA MET A 1 0.90 7.77 27.85
C MET A 1 0.10 7.14 28.98
N LEU A 2 -0.31 7.87 30.03
CA LEU A 2 -1.02 7.27 31.19
C LEU A 2 -2.36 6.59 30.84
N TRP A 3 -3.01 7.00 29.76
CA TRP A 3 -4.25 6.40 29.28
C TRP A 3 -4.05 5.22 28.32
N LYS A 4 -2.80 4.94 27.88
CA LYS A 4 -2.51 3.93 26.86
C LYS A 4 -2.58 2.53 27.49
N ALA A 5 -3.19 1.59 26.78
CA ALA A 5 -3.35 0.21 27.23
C ALA A 5 -2.01 -0.54 27.38
N PRO A 6 -1.88 -1.44 28.36
CA PRO A 6 -0.61 -2.09 28.70
C PRO A 6 0.02 -2.86 27.52
N GLU A 7 -0.79 -3.55 26.71
CA GLU A 7 -0.32 -4.30 25.55
C GLU A 7 0.34 -3.40 24.49
N LEU A 8 -0.19 -2.18 24.30
CA LEU A 8 0.33 -1.22 23.32
C LEU A 8 1.56 -0.47 23.82
N ILE A 9 1.87 -0.54 25.13
CA ILE A 9 3.08 0.03 25.72
C ILE A 9 4.19 -1.04 25.74
N ARG A 10 3.86 -2.30 26.02
CA ARG A 10 4.81 -3.42 26.07
C ARG A 10 5.36 -3.79 24.70
N ASP A 11 4.53 -3.77 23.66
CA ASP A 11 4.96 -4.13 22.31
C ASP A 11 5.54 -2.93 21.56
N ARG A 12 6.81 -3.05 21.14
CA ARG A 12 7.50 -2.04 20.31
C ARG A 12 6.99 -1.99 18.88
N HIS A 13 6.33 -3.06 18.41
CA HIS A 13 5.72 -3.15 17.08
C HIS A 13 4.22 -2.86 17.10
N ALA A 14 3.68 -2.41 18.24
CA ALA A 14 2.28 -2.06 18.36
C ALA A 14 1.89 -1.04 17.27
N PRO A 15 0.68 -1.16 16.67
CA PRO A 15 0.23 -0.23 15.64
C PRO A 15 0.32 1.22 16.12
N ALA A 16 0.94 2.10 15.33
CA ALA A 16 1.09 3.51 15.68
C ALA A 16 -0.27 4.22 15.90
N ARG A 17 -1.33 3.69 15.30
CA ARG A 17 -2.72 4.17 15.43
C ARG A 17 -3.50 3.55 16.59
N GLY A 18 -2.93 2.61 17.35
CA GLY A 18 -3.62 1.91 18.44
C GLY A 18 -4.55 0.79 17.95
N THR A 19 -5.40 0.32 18.86
CA THR A 19 -6.40 -0.74 18.62
C THR A 19 -7.72 -0.39 19.29
N GLN A 20 -8.82 -0.96 18.82
CA GLN A 20 -10.14 -0.71 19.39
C GLN A 20 -10.21 -1.12 20.87
N GLU A 21 -9.59 -2.23 21.23
CA GLU A 21 -9.49 -2.74 22.60
C GLU A 21 -8.64 -1.81 23.48
N GLY A 22 -7.63 -1.16 22.89
CA GLY A 22 -6.83 -0.14 23.55
C GLY A 22 -7.61 1.14 23.81
N ASP A 23 -8.52 1.52 22.91
CA ASP A 23 -9.44 2.64 23.10
C ASP A 23 -10.46 2.35 24.22
N VAL A 24 -10.95 1.11 24.33
CA VAL A 24 -11.83 0.67 25.43
C VAL A 24 -11.16 0.83 26.79
N TYR A 25 -9.88 0.45 26.90
CA TYR A 25 -9.09 0.67 28.11
C TYR A 25 -8.93 2.17 28.43
N SER A 26 -8.55 2.95 27.43
CA SER A 26 -8.35 4.41 27.55
C SER A 26 -9.62 5.11 28.01
N PHE A 27 -10.76 4.71 27.43
CA PHE A 27 -12.08 5.18 27.80
C PHE A 27 -12.38 4.95 29.29
N ALA A 28 -12.05 3.79 29.84
CA ALA A 28 -12.29 3.50 31.25
C ALA A 28 -11.38 4.28 32.20
N ILE A 29 -10.13 4.57 31.81
CA ILE A 29 -9.26 5.49 32.57
C ILE A 29 -9.89 6.89 32.64
N ILE A 30 -10.41 7.40 31.51
CA ILE A 30 -11.12 8.69 31.47
C ILE A 30 -12.38 8.64 32.34
N LEU A 31 -13.14 7.54 32.28
CA LEU A 31 -14.35 7.38 33.08
C LEU A 31 -14.03 7.39 34.57
N PHE A 32 -12.95 6.74 34.98
CA PHE A 32 -12.44 6.80 36.35
C PHE A 32 -12.00 8.21 36.75
N GLU A 33 -11.25 8.92 35.90
CA GLU A 33 -10.77 10.29 36.11
C GLU A 33 -11.96 11.25 36.36
N ILE A 34 -13.02 11.12 35.55
CA ILE A 34 -14.24 11.93 35.68
C ILE A 34 -14.92 11.72 37.05
N HIS A 35 -14.99 10.48 37.53
CA HIS A 35 -15.71 10.13 38.75
C HIS A 35 -14.88 10.35 40.02
N SER A 36 -13.57 10.10 39.96
CA SER A 36 -12.65 10.33 41.07
C SER A 36 -12.35 11.82 41.28
N ARG A 37 -12.52 12.65 40.23
CA ARG A 37 -12.11 14.06 40.20
C ARG A 37 -10.63 14.28 40.50
N ASN A 38 -9.83 13.22 40.33
CA ASN A 38 -8.39 13.17 40.50
C ASN A 38 -7.74 12.84 39.16
N GLY A 39 -6.41 12.66 39.14
CA GLY A 39 -5.71 12.21 37.94
C GLY A 39 -6.09 10.79 37.49
N PRO A 40 -5.56 10.32 36.35
CA PRO A 40 -5.94 9.05 35.72
C PRO A 40 -5.71 7.79 36.59
N TYR A 41 -4.84 7.88 37.60
CA TYR A 41 -4.58 6.81 38.58
C TYR A 41 -4.97 7.19 40.01
N GLY A 42 -5.81 8.21 40.17
CA GLY A 42 -6.34 8.65 41.45
C GLY A 42 -5.32 9.44 42.27
N MET A 43 -5.45 9.38 43.59
CA MET A 43 -4.48 9.94 44.54
C MET A 43 -3.24 9.02 44.65
N CYS A 44 -2.46 8.99 43.58
CA CYS A 44 -1.22 8.23 43.50
C CYS A 44 -0.02 9.17 43.64
N GLU A 45 0.84 8.95 44.63
CA GLU A 45 2.07 9.74 44.85
C GLU A 45 3.22 9.36 43.89
N LEU A 46 2.97 8.43 42.97
CA LEU A 46 3.96 7.98 42.01
C LEU A 46 4.13 8.98 40.86
N THR A 47 5.35 9.06 40.32
CA THR A 47 5.57 9.85 39.12
C THR A 47 4.89 9.19 37.91
N PRO A 48 4.56 9.95 36.84
CA PRO A 48 4.01 9.37 35.62
C PRO A 48 4.85 8.24 35.02
N LYS A 49 6.18 8.30 35.19
CA LYS A 49 7.10 7.26 34.72
C LYS A 49 6.93 5.97 35.53
N ASP A 50 6.90 6.07 36.85
CA ASP A 50 6.72 4.91 37.74
C ASP A 50 5.35 4.26 37.53
N ILE A 51 4.32 5.06 37.25
CA ILE A 51 2.99 4.55 36.91
C ILE A 51 3.07 3.71 35.64
N ILE A 52 3.69 4.21 34.58
CA ILE A 52 3.83 3.48 33.32
C ILE A 52 4.61 2.17 33.52
N GLU A 53 5.70 2.22 34.30
CA GLU A 53 6.48 1.02 34.65
C GLU A 53 5.64 -0.03 35.38
N ARG A 54 4.80 0.38 36.33
CA ARG A 54 3.90 -0.53 37.04
C ARG A 54 2.74 -1.05 36.18
N VAL A 55 2.21 -0.25 35.27
CA VAL A 55 1.18 -0.68 34.31
C VAL A 55 1.71 -1.77 33.38
N MET A 56 3.00 -1.69 33.02
CA MET A 56 3.67 -2.73 32.24
C MET A 56 3.96 -3.99 33.04
N ALA A 57 4.09 -3.93 34.37
CA ALA A 57 4.48 -5.03 35.23
C ALA A 57 3.30 -5.69 35.96
N TYR A 58 3.59 -6.83 36.61
CA TYR A 58 2.69 -7.49 37.54
C TYR A 58 3.25 -7.34 38.96
N ASP A 59 2.36 -7.32 39.96
CA ASP A 59 2.79 -7.39 41.36
C ASP A 59 3.26 -8.81 41.74
N GLU A 60 3.73 -8.97 42.98
CA GLU A 60 4.24 -10.25 43.51
C GLU A 60 3.19 -11.37 43.50
N ASN A 61 1.90 -11.03 43.41
CA ASN A 61 0.78 -11.97 43.35
C ASN A 61 0.26 -12.18 41.91
N GLY A 62 0.90 -11.58 40.91
CA GLY A 62 0.50 -11.67 39.51
C GLY A 62 -0.66 -10.75 39.13
N HIS A 63 -1.01 -9.75 39.95
CA HIS A 63 -2.07 -8.81 39.66
C HIS A 63 -1.56 -7.61 38.85
N PRO A 64 -2.33 -7.16 37.84
CA PRO A 64 -1.97 -6.00 37.04
C PRO A 64 -2.25 -4.70 37.81
N PHE A 65 -1.41 -3.68 37.61
CA PHE A 65 -1.61 -2.37 38.23
C PHE A 65 -2.74 -1.59 37.52
N ARG A 66 -3.75 -1.16 38.29
CA ARG A 66 -4.92 -0.39 37.84
C ARG A 66 -5.31 0.69 38.85
N PRO A 67 -6.05 1.75 38.45
CA PRO A 67 -6.56 2.74 39.40
C PRO A 67 -7.48 2.11 40.46
N ARG A 68 -7.48 2.70 41.66
CA ARG A 68 -8.19 2.13 42.82
C ARG A 68 -9.67 2.44 42.75
N LEU A 69 -10.49 1.44 42.44
CA LEU A 69 -11.96 1.59 42.38
C LEU A 69 -12.59 2.02 43.72
N SER A 70 -11.89 1.87 44.85
CA SER A 70 -12.32 2.40 46.15
C SER A 70 -12.47 3.92 46.15
N GLU A 71 -11.72 4.65 45.31
CA GLU A 71 -11.80 6.11 45.20
C GLU A 71 -13.11 6.59 44.55
N ILE A 72 -13.82 5.70 43.85
CA ILE A 72 -15.10 5.99 43.20
C ILE A 72 -16.23 5.15 43.80
N SER A 73 -16.10 4.69 45.04
CA SER A 73 -17.09 3.82 45.70
C SER A 73 -18.50 4.43 45.85
N SER A 74 -18.61 5.76 45.77
CA SER A 74 -19.87 6.51 45.76
C SER A 74 -20.58 6.51 44.41
N THR A 75 -19.91 6.06 43.35
CA THR A 75 -20.45 5.97 41.98
C THR A 75 -21.36 4.75 41.84
N PRO A 76 -22.44 4.80 41.05
CA PRO A 76 -23.28 3.64 40.77
C PRO A 76 -22.49 2.40 40.33
N ARG A 77 -22.84 1.23 40.89
CA ARG A 77 -22.13 -0.03 40.66
C ARG A 77 -21.97 -0.40 39.18
N PHE A 78 -22.99 -0.12 38.36
CA PHE A 78 -22.91 -0.41 36.93
C PHE A 78 -21.76 0.30 36.23
N ILE A 79 -21.32 1.47 36.72
CA ILE A 79 -20.17 2.21 36.19
C ILE A 79 -18.87 1.57 36.65
N THR A 80 -18.76 1.21 37.92
CA THR A 80 -17.57 0.52 38.45
C THR A 80 -17.37 -0.85 37.79
N ASP A 81 -18.47 -1.56 37.49
CA ASP A 81 -18.44 -2.84 36.79
C ASP A 81 -17.96 -2.67 35.35
N VAL A 82 -18.47 -1.66 34.63
CA VAL A 82 -18.00 -1.32 33.27
C VAL A 82 -16.51 -0.96 33.26
N ILE A 83 -16.05 -0.11 34.19
CA ILE A 83 -14.63 0.26 34.29
C ILE A 83 -13.77 -0.99 34.51
N LYS A 84 -14.21 -1.90 35.40
CA LYS A 84 -13.50 -3.14 35.70
C LYS A 84 -13.39 -4.06 34.48
N GLU A 85 -14.46 -4.22 33.70
CA GLU A 85 -14.46 -5.02 32.47
C GLU A 85 -13.54 -4.44 31.40
N CYS A 86 -13.52 -3.11 31.23
CA CYS A 86 -12.64 -2.43 30.27
C CYS A 86 -11.15 -2.52 30.62
N TRP A 87 -10.82 -2.79 31.89
CA TRP A 87 -9.44 -2.90 32.38
C TRP A 87 -8.89 -4.33 32.37
N ASP A 88 -9.59 -5.28 31.75
CA ASP A 88 -9.09 -6.64 31.57
C ASP A 88 -7.71 -6.62 30.89
N GLU A 89 -6.83 -7.48 31.40
CA GLU A 89 -5.47 -7.61 30.92
C GLU A 89 -5.43 -8.22 29.51
N ASP A 90 -6.38 -9.10 29.22
CA ASP A 90 -6.58 -9.67 27.89
C ASP A 90 -7.42 -8.70 27.04
N PRO A 91 -6.86 -8.09 25.97
CA PRO A 91 -7.58 -7.14 25.13
C PRO A 91 -8.87 -7.73 24.54
N THR A 92 -8.88 -9.03 24.23
CA THR A 92 -10.02 -9.70 23.58
C THR A 92 -11.21 -9.90 24.51
N LYS A 93 -11.00 -9.83 25.83
CA LYS A 93 -12.06 -9.94 26.84
C LYS A 93 -12.74 -8.62 27.15
N ARG A 94 -12.15 -7.51 26.70
CA ARG A 94 -12.74 -6.18 26.88
C ARG A 94 -14.03 -6.08 26.05
N PRO A 95 -15.08 -5.45 26.59
CA PRO A 95 -16.34 -5.31 25.86
C PRO A 95 -16.18 -4.36 24.66
N ASP A 96 -16.97 -4.59 23.62
CA ASP A 96 -17.07 -3.64 22.50
C ASP A 96 -17.88 -2.39 22.90
N PHE A 97 -17.70 -1.31 22.14
CA PHE A 97 -18.41 -0.04 22.40
C PHE A 97 -19.94 -0.17 22.30
N LYS A 98 -20.46 -1.13 21.53
CA LYS A 98 -21.89 -1.41 21.42
C LYS A 98 -22.46 -1.95 22.74
N SER A 99 -21.73 -2.85 23.38
CA SER A 99 -22.05 -3.42 24.68
C SER A 99 -21.91 -2.38 25.79
N LEU A 100 -20.86 -1.57 25.74
CA LEU A 100 -20.65 -0.44 26.66
C LEU A 100 -21.80 0.56 26.61
N ARG A 101 -22.27 0.92 25.42
CA ARG A 101 -23.43 1.80 25.22
C ARG A 101 -24.68 1.26 25.91
N THR A 102 -24.90 -0.05 25.82
CA THR A 102 -26.05 -0.71 26.45
C THR A 102 -25.95 -0.66 27.98
N LYS A 103 -24.75 -0.95 28.52
CA LYS A 103 -24.49 -0.96 29.97
C LYS A 103 -24.51 0.44 30.60
N LEU A 104 -24.09 1.47 29.87
CA LEU A 104 -24.06 2.87 30.34
C LEU A 104 -25.35 3.65 30.07
N LYS A 105 -26.30 3.09 29.32
CA LYS A 105 -27.61 3.68 29.04
C LYS A 105 -28.37 4.21 30.28
N PRO A 106 -28.33 3.56 31.46
CA PRO A 106 -28.98 4.08 32.67
C PRO A 106 -28.43 5.45 33.14
N MET A 107 -27.18 5.77 32.81
CA MET A 107 -26.54 7.04 33.14
C MET A 107 -27.12 8.23 32.37
N GLN A 108 -27.75 7.98 31.21
CA GLN A 108 -28.33 9.03 30.36
C GLN A 108 -29.59 9.70 30.98
N LYS A 109 -30.19 9.10 32.02
CA LYS A 109 -31.43 9.61 32.62
C LYS A 109 -31.26 10.79 33.59
N GLY A 110 -30.08 11.41 33.70
CA GLY A 110 -29.89 12.55 34.61
C GLY A 110 -28.63 13.41 34.42
N MET A 111 -27.63 12.95 33.64
CA MET A 111 -26.49 13.79 33.24
C MET A 111 -26.81 14.45 31.90
N LYS A 112 -26.72 15.80 31.82
CA LYS A 112 -26.87 16.52 30.55
C LYS A 112 -25.93 15.90 29.52
N SER A 113 -26.50 15.45 28.41
CA SER A 113 -25.96 14.47 27.46
C SER A 113 -24.70 14.92 26.67
N SER A 114 -24.06 16.03 27.06
CA SER A 114 -23.19 16.80 26.15
C SER A 114 -21.78 16.23 25.93
N ILE A 115 -21.19 15.49 26.88
CA ILE A 115 -19.78 15.05 26.76
C ILE A 115 -19.69 13.64 26.17
N PHE A 116 -20.50 12.71 26.67
CA PHE A 116 -20.50 11.33 26.19
C PHE A 116 -21.03 11.22 24.76
N ASP A 117 -22.13 11.92 24.43
CA ASP A 117 -22.66 11.93 23.07
C ASP A 117 -21.70 12.61 22.09
N ASN A 118 -20.98 13.65 22.52
CA ASN A 118 -19.98 14.31 21.69
C ASN A 118 -18.79 13.40 21.42
N MET A 119 -18.24 12.73 22.44
CA MET A 119 -17.14 11.78 22.26
C MET A 119 -17.53 10.61 21.35
N MET A 120 -18.77 10.11 21.49
CA MET A 120 -19.24 9.01 20.65
C MET A 120 -19.53 9.44 19.20
N SER A 121 -20.08 10.64 19.00
CA SER A 121 -20.24 11.24 17.67
C SER A 121 -18.89 11.50 16.99
N ILE A 122 -17.89 11.94 17.76
CA ILE A 122 -16.53 12.11 17.27
C ILE A 122 -15.93 10.76 16.85
N MET A 123 -16.11 9.69 17.64
CA MET A 123 -15.64 8.34 17.26
C MET A 123 -16.32 7.80 16.02
N GLU A 124 -17.65 7.93 15.90
CA GLU A 124 -18.39 7.52 14.69
C GLU A 124 -17.89 8.27 13.45
N LYS A 125 -17.61 9.57 13.58
CA LYS A 125 -16.99 10.37 12.51
C LYS A 125 -15.57 9.89 12.19
N TYR A 126 -14.75 9.56 13.19
CA TYR A 126 -13.40 9.04 12.94
C TYR A 126 -13.44 7.69 12.21
N ALA A 127 -14.32 6.78 12.61
CA ALA A 127 -14.47 5.48 11.96
C ALA A 127 -14.89 5.64 10.48
N SER A 128 -15.93 6.45 10.22
CA SER A 128 -16.40 6.71 8.86
C SER A 128 -15.36 7.41 7.99
N ASN A 129 -14.64 8.41 8.54
CA ASN A 129 -13.57 9.08 7.82
C ASN A 129 -12.41 8.11 7.51
N LEU A 130 -12.10 7.20 8.44
CA LEU A 130 -11.05 6.21 8.24
C LEU A 130 -11.43 5.20 7.15
N GLU A 131 -12.67 4.70 7.15
CA GLU A 131 -13.20 3.84 6.09
C GLU A 131 -13.14 4.54 4.73
N SER A 132 -13.59 5.80 4.65
CA SER A 132 -13.53 6.59 3.42
C SER A 132 -12.10 6.81 2.95
N LEU A 133 -11.16 7.08 3.86
CA LEU A 133 -9.76 7.26 3.52
C LEU A 133 -9.12 5.94 3.04
N VAL A 134 -9.42 4.82 3.70
CA VAL A 134 -8.96 3.49 3.27
C VAL A 134 -9.50 3.16 1.89
N GLN A 135 -10.78 3.43 1.62
CA GLN A 135 -11.38 3.23 0.31
C GLN A 135 -10.68 4.07 -0.76
N SER A 136 -10.54 5.38 -0.55
CA SER A 136 -9.85 6.28 -1.48
C SER A 136 -8.43 5.81 -1.81
N ARG A 137 -7.67 5.38 -0.78
CA ARG A 137 -6.29 4.89 -0.96
C ARG A 137 -6.25 3.54 -1.67
N THR A 138 -7.25 2.70 -1.46
CA THR A 138 -7.38 1.41 -2.16
C THR A 138 -7.68 1.65 -3.64
N ASP A 139 -8.56 2.61 -3.96
CA ASP A 139 -8.89 2.97 -5.33
C ASP A 139 -7.68 3.58 -6.06
N GLU A 140 -6.95 4.51 -5.42
CA GLU A 140 -5.68 5.06 -5.94
C GLU A 140 -4.66 3.95 -6.25
N LEU A 141 -4.50 3.00 -5.32
CA LEU A 141 -3.56 1.89 -5.48
C LEU A 141 -3.96 0.94 -6.61
N ILE A 142 -5.27 0.70 -6.79
CA ILE A 142 -5.77 -0.11 -7.92
C ILE A 142 -5.48 0.60 -9.25
N GLU A 143 -5.69 1.91 -9.32
CA GLU A 143 -5.42 2.68 -10.54
C GLU A 143 -3.92 2.72 -10.86
N GLU A 144 -3.06 2.93 -9.86
CA GLU A 144 -1.60 2.92 -10.02
C GLU A 144 -1.09 1.52 -10.42
N LYS A 145 -1.62 0.46 -9.81
CA LYS A 145 -1.33 -0.93 -10.18
C LYS A 145 -1.67 -1.17 -11.65
N LYS A 146 -2.87 -0.76 -12.09
CA LYS A 146 -3.30 -0.93 -13.48
C LYS A 146 -2.37 -0.21 -14.46
N LYS A 147 -2.01 1.05 -14.20
CA LYS A 147 -1.07 1.81 -15.04
C LYS A 147 0.30 1.14 -15.13
N THR A 148 0.77 0.59 -14.02
CA THR A 148 2.05 -0.13 -13.96
C THR A 148 2.00 -1.43 -14.76
N GLU A 149 0.89 -2.17 -14.69
CA GLU A 149 0.67 -3.41 -15.47
C GLU A 149 0.62 -3.13 -16.97
N GLU A 150 -0.11 -2.09 -17.40
CA GLU A 150 -0.17 -1.66 -18.81
C GLU A 150 1.22 -1.27 -19.33
N LEU A 151 1.96 -0.44 -18.59
CA LEU A 151 3.31 -0.03 -18.97
C LEU A 151 4.29 -1.21 -19.07
N LEU A 152 4.18 -2.19 -18.17
CA LEU A 152 5.03 -3.39 -18.20
C LEU A 152 4.76 -4.23 -19.46
N GLN A 153 3.50 -4.33 -19.89
CA GLN A 153 3.12 -5.02 -21.12
C GLN A 153 3.59 -4.29 -22.38
N ASP A 154 3.69 -2.96 -22.34
CA ASP A 154 4.22 -2.17 -23.45
C ASP A 154 5.75 -2.30 -23.59
N MET A 155 6.47 -2.43 -22.47
CA MET A 155 7.95 -2.49 -22.46
C MET A 155 8.51 -3.91 -22.67
N LEU A 156 7.75 -4.95 -22.31
CA LEU A 156 8.24 -6.33 -22.29
C LEU A 156 7.32 -7.27 -23.06
N PRO A 157 7.85 -8.39 -23.61
CA PRO A 157 6.99 -9.40 -24.19
C PRO A 157 6.01 -9.95 -23.14
N GLY A 158 4.74 -10.12 -23.49
CA GLY A 158 3.68 -10.45 -22.54
C GLY A 158 3.98 -11.65 -21.63
N ALA A 159 4.66 -12.68 -22.13
CA ALA A 159 5.07 -13.83 -21.32
C ALA A 159 6.05 -13.46 -20.19
N VAL A 160 6.96 -12.52 -20.43
CA VAL A 160 7.93 -12.01 -19.45
C VAL A 160 7.26 -11.04 -18.49
N ALA A 161 6.41 -10.15 -19.01
CA ALA A 161 5.60 -9.24 -18.20
C ALA A 161 4.73 -10.02 -17.19
N ASP A 162 4.05 -11.07 -17.64
CA ASP A 162 3.25 -11.94 -16.77
C ASP A 162 4.08 -12.61 -15.68
N GLN A 163 5.27 -13.13 -16.01
CA GLN A 163 6.14 -13.74 -15.00
C GLN A 163 6.58 -12.74 -13.93
N LEU A 164 6.97 -11.53 -14.33
CA LEU A 164 7.37 -10.45 -13.43
C LEU A 164 6.20 -9.98 -12.56
N MET A 165 4.99 -9.85 -13.11
CA MET A 165 3.78 -9.50 -12.36
C MET A 165 3.44 -10.53 -11.27
N HIS A 166 3.76 -11.81 -11.50
CA HIS A 166 3.57 -12.88 -10.52
C HIS A 166 4.75 -13.06 -9.55
N GLY A 167 5.74 -12.16 -9.58
CA GLY A 167 6.93 -12.22 -8.72
C GLY A 167 7.84 -13.41 -9.01
N LYS A 168 7.75 -14.00 -10.20
CA LYS A 168 8.64 -15.07 -10.64
C LYS A 168 9.95 -14.48 -11.15
N GLN A 169 11.06 -15.16 -10.88
CA GLN A 169 12.32 -14.82 -11.54
C GLN A 169 12.22 -15.17 -13.02
N VAL A 170 12.65 -14.25 -13.88
CA VAL A 170 12.79 -14.48 -15.31
C VAL A 170 14.12 -15.21 -15.52
N GLU A 171 14.06 -16.50 -15.83
CA GLU A 171 15.25 -17.28 -16.14
C GLU A 171 15.76 -16.94 -17.54
N ALA A 172 17.07 -16.95 -17.72
CA ALA A 172 17.67 -16.75 -19.04
C ALA A 172 17.38 -17.98 -19.92
N GLU A 173 16.52 -17.82 -20.91
CA GLU A 173 16.21 -18.87 -21.88
C GLU A 173 17.21 -18.89 -23.03
N SER A 174 17.61 -20.08 -23.45
CA SER A 174 18.42 -20.29 -24.65
C SER A 174 17.52 -20.76 -25.80
N PHE A 175 17.68 -20.15 -26.96
CA PHE A 175 16.91 -20.46 -28.15
C PHE A 175 17.84 -21.06 -29.21
N ASP A 176 17.54 -22.29 -29.64
CA ASP A 176 18.39 -23.02 -30.60
C ASP A 176 18.41 -22.39 -32.01
N SER A 177 17.33 -21.71 -32.39
CA SER A 177 17.18 -21.12 -33.72
C SER A 177 16.36 -19.84 -33.68
N VAL A 178 17.02 -18.72 -34.00
CA VAL A 178 16.43 -17.38 -34.12
C VAL A 178 17.01 -16.67 -35.34
N THR A 179 16.32 -15.66 -35.85
CA THR A 179 16.89 -14.76 -36.86
C THR A 179 16.76 -13.33 -36.39
N ILE A 180 17.87 -12.60 -36.49
CA ILE A 180 18.00 -11.22 -36.04
C ILE A 180 18.17 -10.32 -37.26
N PHE A 181 17.37 -9.26 -37.31
CA PHE A 181 17.51 -8.14 -38.22
C PHE A 181 18.19 -6.99 -37.49
N PHE A 182 19.18 -6.38 -38.16
CA PHE A 182 19.86 -5.17 -37.71
C PHE A 182 19.82 -4.15 -38.83
N SER A 183 19.33 -2.96 -38.53
CA SER A 183 19.39 -1.80 -39.41
C SER A 183 20.15 -0.68 -38.71
N ASP A 184 20.97 0.03 -39.46
CA ASP A 184 21.70 1.21 -38.99
C ASP A 184 21.39 2.41 -39.89
N ILE A 185 21.41 3.61 -39.34
CA ILE A 185 21.16 4.84 -40.09
C ILE A 185 22.48 5.34 -40.66
N CYS A 186 22.66 5.16 -41.97
CA CYS A 186 23.85 5.63 -42.66
C CYS A 186 24.08 7.14 -42.43
N GLY A 187 25.22 7.48 -41.83
CA GLY A 187 25.63 8.87 -41.63
C GLY A 187 24.98 9.58 -40.44
N PHE A 188 24.31 8.86 -39.54
CA PHE A 188 23.67 9.43 -38.35
C PHE A 188 24.64 10.27 -37.50
N THR A 189 25.89 9.84 -37.33
CA THR A 189 26.90 10.63 -36.58
C THR A 189 27.14 12.01 -37.18
N ALA A 190 27.13 12.14 -38.51
CA ALA A 190 27.28 13.43 -39.18
C ALA A 190 26.01 14.29 -39.02
N ILE A 191 24.84 13.69 -39.28
CA ILE A 191 23.54 14.38 -39.18
C ILE A 191 23.29 14.88 -37.75
N SER A 192 23.59 14.05 -36.75
CA SER A 192 23.45 14.39 -35.32
C SER A 192 24.42 15.48 -34.85
N SER A 193 25.58 15.63 -35.49
CA SER A 193 26.54 16.70 -35.16
C SER A 193 26.13 18.07 -35.69
N GLU A 194 25.34 18.12 -36.77
CA GLU A 194 24.91 19.36 -37.44
C GLU A 194 23.46 19.76 -37.12
N SER A 195 22.69 18.87 -36.48
CA SER A 195 21.28 19.07 -36.16
C SER A 195 21.04 19.41 -34.69
N THR A 196 19.94 20.09 -34.41
CA THR A 196 19.50 20.26 -33.02
C THR A 196 18.98 18.94 -32.45
N PRO A 197 19.07 18.72 -31.12
CA PRO A 197 18.54 17.51 -30.49
C PRO A 197 17.07 17.23 -30.85
N MET A 198 16.24 18.28 -30.93
CA MET A 198 14.81 18.12 -31.27
C MET A 198 14.61 17.59 -32.69
N GLN A 199 15.37 18.10 -33.67
CA GLN A 199 15.29 17.64 -35.06
C GLN A 199 15.69 16.16 -35.21
N ILE A 200 16.69 15.71 -34.44
CA ILE A 200 17.11 14.30 -34.43
C ILE A 200 16.02 13.41 -33.83
N VAL A 201 15.41 13.85 -32.72
CA VAL A 201 14.30 13.13 -32.09
C VAL A 201 13.11 13.02 -33.06
N ASP A 202 12.72 14.11 -33.71
CA ASP A 202 11.60 14.09 -34.67
C ASP A 202 11.87 13.17 -35.87
N MET A 203 13.10 13.18 -36.41
CA MET A 203 13.52 12.29 -37.50
C MET A 203 13.46 10.82 -37.09
N LEU A 204 14.05 10.48 -35.94
CA LEU A 204 14.05 9.11 -35.41
C LEU A 204 12.64 8.64 -35.11
N ASN A 205 11.81 9.48 -34.49
CA ASN A 205 10.43 9.15 -34.16
C ASN A 205 9.63 8.87 -35.44
N GLY A 206 9.82 9.65 -36.50
CA GLY A 206 9.18 9.41 -37.80
C GLY A 206 9.59 8.07 -38.44
N LEU A 207 10.90 7.77 -38.45
CA LEU A 207 11.42 6.52 -38.99
C LEU A 207 10.93 5.30 -38.18
N TYR A 208 11.02 5.37 -36.86
CA TYR A 208 10.62 4.26 -35.99
C TYR A 208 9.11 4.06 -35.98
N THR A 209 8.29 5.11 -36.05
CA THR A 209 6.83 4.97 -36.21
C THR A 209 6.48 4.22 -37.49
N LEU A 210 7.19 4.51 -38.59
CA LEU A 210 6.99 3.80 -39.86
C LEU A 210 7.39 2.31 -39.75
N PHE A 211 8.56 2.04 -39.17
CA PHE A 211 9.03 0.66 -39.00
C PHE A 211 8.12 -0.13 -38.06
N ASP A 212 7.72 0.47 -36.94
CA ASP A 212 6.80 -0.10 -35.96
C ASP A 212 5.47 -0.50 -36.63
N SER A 213 4.92 0.34 -37.51
CA SER A 213 3.70 0.00 -38.26
C SER A 213 3.87 -1.19 -39.22
N ILE A 214 5.08 -1.46 -39.71
CA ILE A 214 5.35 -2.57 -40.64
C ILE A 214 5.55 -3.87 -39.87
N ILE A 215 6.29 -3.82 -38.76
CA ILE A 215 6.60 -5.03 -37.97
C ILE A 215 5.36 -5.65 -37.31
N GLU A 216 4.31 -4.85 -37.05
CA GLU A 216 3.02 -5.35 -36.54
C GLU A 216 2.38 -6.46 -37.40
N PHE A 217 2.74 -6.54 -38.69
CA PHE A 217 2.22 -7.56 -39.61
C PHE A 217 3.02 -8.86 -39.64
N TYR A 218 4.14 -8.95 -38.92
CA TYR A 218 5.06 -10.09 -38.94
C TYR A 218 5.24 -10.68 -37.53
N ASP A 219 5.61 -11.96 -37.46
CA ASP A 219 5.93 -12.63 -36.18
C ASP A 219 7.34 -12.27 -35.73
N VAL A 220 7.49 -11.03 -35.26
CA VAL A 220 8.77 -10.44 -34.87
C VAL A 220 8.65 -9.65 -33.55
N TYR A 221 9.74 -9.60 -32.80
CA TYR A 221 9.87 -8.87 -31.55
C TYR A 221 10.91 -7.76 -31.70
N LYS A 222 10.52 -6.52 -31.40
CA LYS A 222 11.42 -5.37 -31.36
C LYS A 222 12.28 -5.46 -30.10
N VAL A 223 13.60 -5.46 -30.28
CA VAL A 223 14.55 -5.42 -29.17
C VAL A 223 14.89 -3.97 -28.91
N GLU A 224 14.79 -3.52 -27.66
CA GLU A 224 15.19 -2.17 -27.29
C GLU A 224 16.71 -2.01 -27.48
N THR A 225 17.10 -1.27 -28.53
CA THR A 225 18.49 -0.96 -28.83
C THR A 225 18.84 0.49 -28.49
N ILE A 226 20.11 0.70 -28.16
CA ILE A 226 20.68 1.98 -27.76
C ILE A 226 21.19 2.70 -29.01
N GLY A 227 20.62 3.87 -29.32
CA GLY A 227 21.12 4.77 -30.36
C GLY A 227 20.30 4.79 -31.65
N ASP A 228 20.99 4.68 -32.78
CA ASP A 228 20.52 4.79 -34.16
C ASP A 228 20.28 3.45 -34.86
N ALA A 229 20.54 2.35 -34.17
CA ALA A 229 20.29 1.01 -34.68
C ALA A 229 18.87 0.53 -34.33
N TYR A 230 18.17 -0.05 -35.32
CA TYR A 230 16.88 -0.71 -35.16
C TYR A 230 17.07 -2.22 -35.21
N MET A 231 16.74 -2.91 -34.11
CA MET A 231 16.92 -4.35 -33.97
C MET A 231 15.60 -5.08 -33.77
N VAL A 232 15.40 -6.13 -34.56
CA VAL A 232 14.19 -6.94 -34.54
C VAL A 232 14.57 -8.42 -34.62
N VAL A 233 13.87 -9.28 -33.90
CA VAL A 233 14.18 -10.71 -33.82
C VAL A 233 12.92 -11.53 -34.07
N SER A 234 13.04 -12.62 -34.82
CA SER A 234 11.98 -13.63 -34.93
C SER A 234 12.44 -14.95 -34.32
N GLY A 235 11.49 -15.71 -33.77
CA GLY A 235 11.73 -16.92 -32.98
C GLY A 235 11.91 -16.66 -31.48
N LEU A 236 11.70 -15.42 -31.02
CA LEU A 236 11.74 -14.97 -29.63
C LEU A 236 10.60 -13.96 -29.39
N PRO A 237 9.93 -13.93 -28.22
CA PRO A 237 10.09 -14.79 -27.04
C PRO A 237 9.53 -16.22 -27.25
N LYS A 238 8.74 -16.44 -28.29
CA LYS A 238 8.14 -17.74 -28.59
C LYS A 238 8.83 -18.37 -29.80
N PRO A 239 9.34 -19.62 -29.71
CA PRO A 239 9.91 -20.31 -30.85
C PRO A 239 8.84 -20.51 -31.94
N ASN A 240 9.18 -20.19 -33.19
CA ASN A 240 8.26 -20.33 -34.34
C ASN A 240 8.72 -21.38 -35.37
N GLY A 241 9.61 -22.30 -34.96
CA GLY A 241 10.18 -23.32 -35.83
C GLY A 241 11.06 -22.68 -36.91
N ASN A 242 10.99 -23.17 -38.16
CA ASN A 242 11.81 -22.64 -39.26
C ASN A 242 11.25 -21.35 -39.90
N ARG A 243 10.22 -20.72 -39.30
CA ARG A 243 9.59 -19.51 -39.87
C ARG A 243 10.39 -18.24 -39.61
N HIS A 244 11.20 -18.19 -38.56
CA HIS A 244 11.94 -16.98 -38.17
C HIS A 244 12.70 -16.30 -39.31
N ALA A 245 13.34 -17.08 -40.19
CA ALA A 245 14.12 -16.55 -41.30
C ALA A 245 13.20 -15.96 -42.39
N GLY A 246 12.05 -16.60 -42.64
CA GLY A 246 11.06 -16.14 -43.61
C GLY A 246 10.34 -14.87 -43.16
N GLU A 247 9.99 -14.79 -41.87
CA GLU A 247 9.39 -13.59 -41.25
C GLU A 247 10.34 -12.39 -41.41
N ILE A 248 11.60 -12.53 -40.98
CA ILE A 248 12.59 -11.46 -41.08
C ILE A 248 12.90 -11.09 -42.53
N ALA A 249 13.04 -12.05 -43.43
CA ALA A 249 13.31 -11.77 -44.85
C ALA A 249 12.15 -11.02 -45.52
N SER A 250 10.90 -11.41 -45.21
CA SER A 250 9.71 -10.76 -45.76
C SER A 250 9.54 -9.35 -45.20
N MET A 251 9.75 -9.18 -43.90
CA MET A 251 9.77 -7.87 -43.24
C MET A 251 10.84 -6.96 -43.84
N ALA A 252 12.07 -7.44 -44.01
CA ALA A 252 13.17 -6.67 -44.58
C ALA A 252 12.88 -6.20 -46.02
N LEU A 253 12.26 -7.07 -46.83
CA LEU A 253 11.83 -6.70 -48.19
C LEU A 253 10.74 -5.62 -48.16
N ASN A 254 9.78 -5.69 -47.24
CA ASN A 254 8.73 -4.69 -47.09
C ASN A 254 9.32 -3.33 -46.63
N LEU A 255 10.20 -3.34 -45.63
CA LEU A 255 10.94 -2.15 -45.18
C LEU A 255 11.70 -1.49 -46.34
N LEU A 256 12.35 -2.27 -47.21
CA LEU A 256 13.04 -1.76 -48.39
C LEU A 256 12.09 -1.15 -49.42
N GLN A 257 10.92 -1.76 -49.67
CA GLN A 257 9.93 -1.23 -50.60
C GLN A 257 9.38 0.12 -50.14
N VAL A 258 9.07 0.24 -48.85
CA VAL A 258 8.55 1.48 -48.27
C VAL A 258 9.63 2.58 -48.27
N ASN A 259 10.87 2.24 -47.91
CA ASN A 259 11.99 3.18 -47.96
C ASN A 259 12.37 3.59 -49.40
N GLY A 260 12.15 2.72 -50.39
CA GLY A 260 12.35 3.03 -51.80
C GLY A 260 11.45 4.17 -52.30
N SER A 261 10.20 4.23 -51.81
CA SER A 261 9.24 5.30 -52.12
C SER A 261 9.55 6.63 -51.43
N LEU A 262 10.34 6.63 -50.35
CA LEU A 262 10.78 7.84 -49.63
C LEU A 262 12.02 8.50 -50.26
N ARG A 263 12.74 7.79 -51.13
CA ARG A 263 13.94 8.28 -51.84
C ARG A 263 13.63 8.91 -53.21
N SER A 264 12.37 8.95 -53.62
CA SER A 264 11.87 9.53 -54.88
C SER A 264 10.99 10.74 -54.63
#